data_AF-A0A7S0WHA2-F1
#
_entry.id   AF-A0A7S0WHA2-F1
#
_cell.length_a   1.000
_cell.length_b   1.000
_cell.length_c   1.000
_cell.angle_alpha   90.00
_cell.angle_beta   90.00
_cell.angle_gamma   90.00
#
_symmetry.space_group_name_H-M   'P 1'
#
loop_
_entity.id
_entity.type
_entity.pdbx_description
1 polymer ?
#
loop_
_entity_poly.entity_id
_entity_poly.type
_entity_poly.pdbx_seq_one_letter_code
_entity_poly.pdbx_strand_id
1 'polypeptide(L)'
;SQDFLNGVCTNIIHMQKKKLNYYSGNYDQYILTREENEENQMKRFKWEQEQISNMKEYIARFGHGSAKLARQAQSKEKTLAKMVRGGLTERVETDRTVRLRFTPVGKLPPPVLQFTQVAFGYSPDKILYRDVDLGVDLDSRVAIVGPNGAGK
;
A
#
# COMPACT_ATOMS: atom_id res chain seq x y z
N SER A 1 14.73 -0.08 7.97
CA SER A 1 14.96 -0.37 6.54
C SER A 1 14.44 -1.76 6.24
N GLN A 2 14.11 -2.07 4.98
CA GLN A 2 13.79 -3.44 4.55
C GLN A 2 14.91 -4.41 4.95
N ASP A 3 16.17 -4.03 4.75
CA ASP A 3 17.34 -4.83 5.10
C ASP A 3 17.39 -5.21 6.59
N PHE A 4 17.02 -4.28 7.47
CA PHE A 4 16.94 -4.56 8.90
C PHE A 4 15.89 -5.62 9.21
N LEU A 5 14.70 -5.52 8.61
CA LEU A 5 13.64 -6.50 8.81
C LEU A 5 14.03 -7.87 8.23
N ASN A 6 14.71 -7.89 7.09
CA ASN A 6 15.21 -9.13 6.50
C ASN A 6 16.31 -9.80 7.33
N GLY A 7 17.13 -9.03 8.03
CA GLY A 7 18.21 -9.55 8.88
C GLY A 7 17.77 -10.03 10.27
N VAL A 8 16.61 -9.58 10.75
CA VAL A 8 16.18 -9.82 12.15
C VAL A 8 14.89 -10.63 12.25
N CYS A 9 13.93 -10.43 11.34
CA CYS A 9 12.62 -11.04 11.45
C CYS A 9 12.60 -12.48 10.90
N THR A 10 12.08 -13.40 11.71
CA THR A 10 11.80 -14.79 11.32
C THR A 10 10.32 -15.06 11.05
N ASN A 11 9.45 -14.16 11.53
CA ASN A 11 8.00 -14.25 11.42
C ASN A 11 7.41 -12.85 11.29
N ILE A 12 6.35 -12.72 10.51
CA ILE A 12 5.63 -11.47 10.29
C ILE A 12 4.15 -11.67 10.59
N ILE A 13 3.59 -10.77 11.40
CA ILE A 13 2.17 -10.72 11.70
C ILE A 13 1.60 -9.51 10.98
N HIS A 14 0.83 -9.76 9.92
CA HIS A 14 0.15 -8.72 9.15
C HIS A 14 -1.27 -8.52 9.68
N MET A 15 -1.54 -7.32 10.20
CA MET A 15 -2.87 -6.94 10.64
C MET A 15 -3.64 -6.24 9.52
N GLN A 16 -4.72 -6.84 9.04
CA GLN A 16 -5.58 -6.26 8.01
C GLN A 16 -7.04 -6.63 8.27
N LYS A 17 -7.99 -5.71 8.01
CA LYS A 17 -9.44 -5.94 8.20
C LYS A 17 -9.79 -6.52 9.58
N LYS A 18 -9.13 -6.05 10.64
CA LYS A 18 -9.26 -6.54 12.03
C LYS A 18 -8.91 -8.03 12.21
N LYS A 19 -8.15 -8.62 11.29
CA LYS A 19 -7.63 -9.98 11.35
C LYS A 19 -6.11 -9.94 11.39
N LEU A 20 -5.52 -10.97 11.99
CA LEU A 20 -4.07 -11.17 12.05
C LEU A 20 -3.72 -12.36 11.17
N ASN A 21 -2.84 -12.11 10.19
CA ASN A 21 -2.33 -13.12 9.28
C ASN A 21 -0.85 -13.37 9.60
N TYR A 22 -0.50 -14.63 9.80
CA TYR A 22 0.84 -15.04 10.19
C TYR A 22 1.60 -15.52 8.95
N TYR A 23 2.81 -14.99 8.76
CA TYR A 23 3.73 -15.36 7.71
C TYR A 23 5.04 -15.83 8.33
N SER A 24 5.55 -16.96 7.87
CA SER A 24 6.86 -17.47 8.27
C SER A 24 7.91 -16.95 7.30
N GLY A 25 9.10 -16.64 7.81
CA GLY A 25 10.20 -16.14 7.02
C GLY A 25 10.48 -14.65 7.22
N ASN A 26 11.36 -14.14 6.37
CA ASN A 26 11.79 -12.75 6.41
C ASN A 26 10.79 -11.82 5.68
N TYR A 27 11.11 -10.52 5.60
CA TYR A 27 10.22 -9.53 5.01
C TYR A 27 9.97 -9.75 3.52
N ASP A 28 10.99 -10.11 2.75
CA ASP A 28 10.84 -10.35 1.31
C ASP A 28 9.94 -11.56 1.02
N GLN A 29 10.12 -12.64 1.78
CA GLN A 29 9.26 -13.82 1.68
C GLN A 29 7.80 -13.50 2.01
N TYR A 30 7.58 -12.67 3.04
CA TYR A 30 6.24 -12.18 3.37
C TYR A 30 5.60 -11.40 2.21
N ILE A 31 6.33 -10.45 1.61
CA ILE A 31 5.80 -9.64 0.51
C ILE A 31 5.43 -10.52 -0.68
N LEU A 32 6.31 -11.41 -1.11
CA LEU A 32 6.05 -12.35 -2.22
C LEU A 32 4.83 -13.23 -1.94
N THR A 33 4.77 -13.84 -0.75
CA THR A 33 3.66 -14.71 -0.35
C THR A 33 2.33 -13.93 -0.30
N ARG A 34 2.37 -12.69 0.18
CA ARG A 34 1.20 -11.81 0.23
C ARG A 34 0.71 -11.48 -1.18
N GLU A 35 1.61 -11.09 -2.08
CA GLU A 35 1.26 -10.76 -3.47
C GLU A 35 0.64 -11.96 -4.19
N GLU A 36 1.20 -13.16 -4.03
CA GLU A 36 0.66 -14.39 -4.61
C GLU A 36 -0.75 -14.71 -4.06
N ASN A 37 -0.96 -14.57 -2.76
CA ASN A 37 -2.26 -14.77 -2.13
C ASN A 37 -3.30 -13.76 -2.63
N GLU A 38 -2.92 -12.49 -2.74
CA GLU A 38 -3.77 -11.43 -3.27
C GLU A 38 -4.13 -11.68 -4.76
N GLU A 39 -3.16 -12.13 -5.58
CA GLU A 39 -3.41 -12.47 -6.97
C GLU A 39 -4.38 -13.66 -7.10
N ASN A 40 -4.17 -14.73 -6.32
CA ASN A 40 -5.03 -15.90 -6.29
C ASN A 40 -6.45 -15.55 -5.83
N GLN A 41 -6.58 -14.71 -4.79
CA GLN A 41 -7.86 -14.20 -4.33
C GLN A 41 -8.57 -13.40 -5.44
N MET A 42 -7.87 -12.51 -6.14
CA MET A 42 -8.43 -11.72 -7.23
C MET A 42 -8.87 -12.58 -8.42
N LYS A 43 -8.10 -13.61 -8.79
CA LYS A 43 -8.48 -14.56 -9.84
C LYS A 43 -9.76 -15.29 -9.47
N ARG A 44 -9.83 -15.82 -8.24
CA ARG A 44 -11.02 -16.51 -7.72
C ARG A 44 -12.24 -15.59 -7.67
N PHE A 45 -12.07 -14.36 -7.18
CA PHE A 45 -13.11 -13.34 -7.17
C PHE A 45 -13.65 -13.08 -8.59
N LYS A 46 -12.77 -12.84 -9.56
CA LYS A 46 -13.18 -12.60 -10.97
C LYS A 46 -13.95 -13.79 -11.54
N TRP A 47 -13.46 -15.01 -11.32
CA TRP A 47 -14.13 -16.23 -11.77
C TRP A 47 -15.53 -16.37 -11.14
N GLU A 48 -15.65 -16.17 -9.83
CA GLU A 48 -16.96 -16.22 -9.14
C GLU A 48 -17.92 -15.13 -9.66
N GLN A 49 -17.45 -13.91 -9.90
CA GLN A 49 -18.26 -12.83 -10.47
C GLN A 49 -18.74 -13.13 -11.90
N GLU A 50 -17.88 -13.71 -12.73
CA GLU A 50 -18.24 -14.12 -14.09
C GLU A 50 -19.30 -15.23 -14.08
N GLN A 51 -19.13 -16.26 -13.23
CA GLN A 51 -20.13 -17.31 -13.06
C GLN A 51 -21.49 -16.74 -12.59
N ILE A 52 -21.46 -15.81 -11.63
CA ILE A 52 -22.66 -15.10 -11.16
C ILE A 52 -23.33 -14.32 -12.28
N SER A 53 -22.54 -13.59 -13.07
CA SER A 53 -23.04 -12.82 -14.23
C SER A 53 -23.73 -13.74 -15.24
N ASN A 54 -23.06 -14.83 -15.64
CA ASN A 54 -23.58 -15.80 -16.61
C ASN A 54 -24.86 -16.48 -16.13
N MET A 55 -24.93 -16.84 -14.83
CA MET A 55 -26.15 -17.41 -14.26
C MET A 55 -27.30 -16.40 -14.22
N LYS A 56 -27.03 -15.15 -13.84
CA LYS A 56 -28.04 -14.08 -13.83
C LYS A 56 -28.58 -13.79 -15.22
N GLU A 57 -27.71 -13.69 -16.21
CA GLU A 57 -28.12 -13.47 -17.61
C GLU A 57 -28.97 -14.64 -18.12
N TYR A 58 -28.56 -15.88 -17.84
CA TYR A 58 -29.33 -17.06 -18.21
C TYR A 58 -30.72 -17.06 -17.56
N ILE A 59 -30.81 -16.74 -16.26
CA ILE A 59 -32.10 -16.66 -15.55
C ILE A 59 -32.98 -15.57 -16.16
N ALA A 60 -32.43 -14.39 -16.44
CA ALA A 60 -33.17 -13.28 -17.05
C ALA A 60 -33.71 -13.64 -18.44
N ARG A 61 -32.89 -14.30 -19.28
CA ARG A 61 -33.25 -14.64 -20.65
C ARG A 61 -34.20 -15.81 -20.77
N PHE A 62 -34.08 -16.80 -19.89
CA PHE A 62 -34.76 -18.10 -20.04
C PHE A 62 -35.75 -18.42 -18.92
N GLY A 63 -35.88 -17.56 -17.90
CA GLY A 63 -36.79 -17.75 -16.76
C GLY A 63 -38.26 -17.82 -17.16
N HIS A 64 -38.65 -17.10 -18.22
CA HIS A 64 -40.01 -17.13 -18.80
C HIS A 64 -40.07 -17.90 -20.14
N GLY A 65 -39.02 -18.65 -20.46
CA GLY A 65 -38.94 -19.43 -21.69
C GLY A 65 -39.79 -20.71 -21.63
N SER A 66 -39.53 -21.63 -22.57
CA SER A 66 -40.21 -22.95 -22.58
C SER A 66 -40.05 -23.68 -21.24
N ALA A 67 -40.99 -24.58 -20.91
CA ALA A 67 -41.00 -25.29 -19.61
C ALA A 67 -39.66 -25.99 -19.28
N LYS A 68 -38.93 -26.48 -20.29
CA LYS A 68 -37.59 -27.06 -20.13
C LYS A 68 -36.56 -26.00 -19.73
N LEU A 69 -36.56 -24.85 -20.40
CA LEU A 69 -35.63 -23.74 -20.15
C LEU A 69 -35.92 -23.06 -18.80
N ALA A 70 -37.20 -22.87 -18.45
CA ALA A 70 -37.61 -22.32 -17.16
C ALA A 70 -37.15 -23.20 -15.98
N ARG A 71 -37.26 -24.54 -16.10
CA ARG A 71 -36.71 -25.48 -15.09
C ARG A 71 -35.20 -25.38 -14.95
N GLN A 72 -34.47 -25.20 -16.06
CA GLN A 72 -33.02 -24.99 -16.02
C GLN A 72 -32.64 -23.65 -15.35
N ALA A 73 -33.39 -22.59 -15.64
CA ALA A 73 -33.20 -21.29 -14.98
C ALA A 73 -33.42 -21.38 -13.45
N GLN A 74 -34.49 -22.04 -13.00
CA GLN A 74 -34.74 -22.26 -11.56
C GLN A 74 -33.63 -23.08 -10.87
N SER A 75 -33.05 -24.06 -11.57
CA SER A 75 -31.90 -24.82 -11.03
C SER A 75 -30.66 -23.94 -10.86
N LYS A 76 -30.37 -23.07 -11.85
CA LYS A 76 -29.28 -22.08 -11.75
C LYS A 76 -29.54 -21.04 -10.67
N GLU A 77 -30.79 -20.61 -10.48
CA GLU A 77 -31.18 -19.69 -9.40
C GLU A 77 -30.90 -20.29 -8.02
N LYS A 78 -31.28 -21.55 -7.79
CA LYS A 78 -30.96 -22.28 -6.55
C LYS A 78 -29.44 -22.41 -6.34
N THR A 79 -28.70 -22.66 -7.42
CA THR A 79 -27.23 -22.77 -7.38
C THR A 79 -26.60 -21.43 -7.01
N LEU A 80 -27.04 -20.33 -7.62
CA LEU A 80 -26.61 -18.97 -7.30
C LEU A 80 -26.90 -18.63 -5.83
N ALA A 81 -28.11 -18.93 -5.34
CA ALA A 81 -28.48 -18.71 -3.94
C ALA A 81 -27.58 -19.50 -2.98
N LYS A 82 -27.23 -20.75 -3.33
CA LYS A 82 -26.29 -21.58 -2.54
C LYS A 82 -24.88 -20.97 -2.53
N MET A 83 -24.39 -20.47 -3.67
CA MET A 83 -23.08 -19.80 -3.74
C MET A 83 -23.04 -18.54 -2.87
N VAL A 84 -24.05 -17.69 -2.94
CA VAL A 84 -24.13 -16.46 -2.13
C VAL A 84 -24.17 -16.81 -0.64
N ARG A 85 -24.96 -17.80 -0.24
CA ARG A 85 -25.03 -18.26 1.16
C ARG A 85 -23.73 -18.89 1.65
N GLY A 86 -22.95 -19.51 0.74
CA GLY A 86 -21.65 -20.10 1.05
C GLY A 86 -20.53 -19.09 1.33
N GLY A 87 -20.78 -17.80 1.09
CA GLY A 87 -19.78 -16.74 1.18
C GLY A 87 -18.96 -16.65 -0.10
N LEU A 88 -19.06 -15.51 -0.77
CA LEU A 88 -18.23 -15.22 -1.95
C LEU A 88 -16.86 -14.73 -1.52
N THR A 89 -15.87 -14.96 -2.38
CA THR A 89 -14.53 -14.42 -2.20
C THR A 89 -14.62 -12.90 -2.19
N GLU A 90 -14.00 -12.25 -1.22
CA GLU A 90 -13.94 -10.78 -1.21
C GLU A 90 -12.97 -10.28 -2.28
N ARG A 91 -13.23 -9.09 -2.82
CA ARG A 91 -12.27 -8.39 -3.67
C ARG A 91 -11.05 -7.99 -2.83
N VAL A 92 -9.84 -8.13 -3.39
CA VAL A 92 -8.63 -7.57 -2.78
C VAL A 92 -8.73 -6.05 -2.78
N GLU A 93 -8.49 -5.46 -1.62
CA GLU A 93 -8.39 -4.02 -1.43
C GLU A 93 -6.93 -3.62 -1.45
N THR A 94 -6.61 -2.62 -2.27
CA THR A 94 -5.29 -1.99 -2.24
C THR A 94 -5.16 -1.10 -1.01
N ASP A 95 -3.99 -1.12 -0.38
CA ASP A 95 -3.70 -0.23 0.74
C ASP A 95 -3.86 1.24 0.31
N ARG A 96 -4.34 2.07 1.25
CA ARG A 96 -4.54 3.49 0.98
C ARG A 96 -3.20 4.17 0.74
N THR A 97 -2.99 4.70 -0.45
CA THR A 97 -1.84 5.55 -0.74
C THR A 97 -2.03 6.94 -0.14
N VAL A 98 -1.18 7.32 0.80
CA VAL A 98 -1.11 8.71 1.29
C VAL A 98 -0.42 9.56 0.24
N ARG A 99 -1.11 10.58 -0.29
CA ARG A 99 -0.50 11.58 -1.17
C ARG A 99 -0.20 12.84 -0.38
N LEU A 100 1.07 13.07 -0.10
CA LEU A 100 1.53 14.32 0.48
C LEU A 100 1.55 15.39 -0.62
N ARG A 101 0.92 16.52 -0.35
CA ARG A 101 0.96 17.71 -1.22
C ARG A 101 1.46 18.88 -0.40
N PHE A 102 2.46 19.56 -0.92
CA PHE A 102 2.94 20.81 -0.36
C PHE A 102 2.31 21.96 -1.17
N THR A 103 1.90 23.02 -0.48
CA THR A 103 1.37 24.21 -1.15
C THR A 103 2.47 24.85 -2.00
N PRO A 104 2.20 25.24 -3.25
CA PRO A 104 3.17 25.99 -4.03
C PRO A 104 3.48 27.31 -3.33
N VAL A 105 4.75 27.57 -3.09
CA VAL A 105 5.25 28.83 -2.53
C VAL A 105 5.66 29.77 -3.66
N GLY A 106 5.63 31.08 -3.41
CA GLY A 106 6.10 32.08 -4.37
C GLY A 106 7.61 31.96 -4.63
N LYS A 107 8.07 32.59 -5.73
CA LYS A 107 9.51 32.67 -6.03
C LYS A 107 10.16 33.81 -5.25
N LEU A 108 11.37 33.56 -4.76
CA LEU A 108 12.29 34.49 -4.13
C LEU A 108 13.54 34.59 -5.02
N PRO A 109 14.13 35.78 -5.16
CA PRO A 109 15.39 35.92 -5.89
C PRO A 109 16.54 35.24 -5.10
N PRO A 110 17.47 34.56 -5.78
CA PRO A 110 18.66 33.98 -5.13
C PRO A 110 19.69 35.06 -4.72
N PRO A 111 20.53 34.82 -3.68
CA PRO A 111 20.52 33.66 -2.79
C PRO A 111 19.45 33.77 -1.69
N VAL A 112 18.75 32.65 -1.39
CA VAL A 112 17.67 32.67 -0.37
C VAL A 112 18.24 32.65 1.05
N LEU A 113 19.21 31.76 1.29
CA LEU A 113 19.98 31.72 2.54
C LEU A 113 21.46 31.64 2.21
N GLN A 114 22.24 32.48 2.87
CA GLN A 114 23.70 32.48 2.77
C GLN A 114 24.30 32.46 4.17
N PHE A 115 25.17 31.49 4.41
CA PHE A 115 25.95 31.32 5.62
C PHE A 115 27.41 31.57 5.25
N THR A 116 28.08 32.45 5.99
CA THR A 116 29.50 32.76 5.80
C THR A 116 30.20 32.69 7.14
N GLN A 117 31.28 31.91 7.23
CA GLN A 117 32.13 31.73 8.41
C GLN A 117 31.34 31.42 9.69
N VAL A 118 30.29 30.60 9.57
CA VAL A 118 29.44 30.28 10.71
C VAL A 118 30.12 29.25 11.61
N ALA A 119 30.08 29.53 12.92
CA ALA A 119 30.46 28.59 13.96
C ALA A 119 29.28 28.32 14.89
N PHE A 120 29.16 27.08 15.36
CA PHE A 120 28.11 26.68 16.29
C PHE A 120 28.61 25.65 17.29
N GLY A 121 28.17 25.80 18.53
CA GLY A 121 28.37 24.85 19.62
C GLY A 121 27.29 25.06 20.67
N TYR A 122 26.94 24.02 21.43
CA TYR A 122 25.97 24.14 22.52
C TYR A 122 26.52 24.90 23.73
N SER A 123 27.85 24.96 23.84
CA SER A 123 28.55 25.71 24.86
C SER A 123 29.85 26.29 24.28
N PRO A 124 30.39 27.38 24.85
CA PRO A 124 31.62 28.01 24.34
C PRO A 124 32.83 27.07 24.31
N ASP A 125 32.88 26.08 25.20
CA ASP A 125 33.92 25.06 25.33
C ASP A 125 33.76 23.89 24.34
N LYS A 126 32.59 23.74 23.70
CA LYS A 126 32.29 22.61 22.81
C LYS A 126 31.68 23.07 21.49
N ILE A 127 32.54 23.60 20.62
CA ILE A 127 32.19 23.96 19.25
C ILE A 127 32.06 22.71 18.39
N LEU A 128 30.94 22.57 17.67
CA LEU A 128 30.64 21.45 16.79
C LEU A 128 31.16 21.67 15.37
N TYR A 129 31.01 22.89 14.85
CA TYR A 129 31.51 23.28 13.53
C TYR A 129 31.97 24.74 13.55
N ARG A 130 32.96 25.04 12.71
CA ARG A 130 33.55 26.36 12.48
C ARG A 130 33.73 26.55 10.99
N ASP A 131 33.79 27.81 10.57
CA ASP A 131 34.10 28.19 9.18
C ASP A 131 33.16 27.53 8.16
N VAL A 132 31.87 27.45 8.51
CA VAL A 132 30.84 26.89 7.61
C VAL A 132 30.37 27.96 6.64
N ASP A 133 30.62 27.71 5.36
CA ASP A 133 30.12 28.49 4.23
C ASP A 133 29.10 27.65 3.44
N LEU A 134 27.86 28.13 3.32
CA LEU A 134 26.77 27.43 2.63
C LEU A 134 25.80 28.42 1.98
N GLY A 135 25.39 28.14 0.75
CA GLY A 135 24.28 28.83 0.07
C GLY A 135 23.12 27.87 -0.19
N VAL A 136 21.89 28.34 0.02
CA VAL A 136 20.67 27.58 -0.30
C VAL A 136 19.74 28.45 -1.16
N ASP A 137 19.31 27.88 -2.28
CA ASP A 137 18.38 28.50 -3.23
C ASP A 137 17.03 27.75 -3.27
N LEU A 138 16.02 28.35 -3.90
CA LEU A 138 14.67 27.75 -3.98
C LEU A 138 14.62 26.40 -4.71
N ASP A 139 15.55 26.17 -5.65
CA ASP A 139 15.63 24.90 -6.38
C ASP A 139 16.56 23.88 -5.69
N SER A 140 17.16 24.24 -4.55
CA SER A 140 18.04 23.36 -3.79
C SER A 140 17.26 22.24 -3.09
N ARG A 141 17.86 21.05 -3.07
CA ARG A 141 17.42 19.89 -2.28
C ARG A 141 18.57 19.47 -1.38
N VAL A 142 18.55 19.96 -0.14
CA VAL A 142 19.64 19.73 0.82
C VAL A 142 19.23 18.67 1.83
N ALA A 143 20.03 17.62 1.98
CA ALA A 143 19.88 16.61 3.02
C ALA A 143 20.95 16.82 4.09
N ILE A 144 20.54 17.04 5.33
CA ILE A 144 21.45 17.18 6.48
C ILE A 144 21.57 15.83 7.17
N VAL A 145 22.77 15.25 7.17
CA VAL A 145 23.06 13.89 7.67
C VAL A 145 24.24 13.88 8.63
N GLY A 146 24.30 12.87 9.51
CA GLY A 146 25.26 12.84 10.61
C GLY A 146 24.71 12.17 11.88
N PRO A 147 25.56 11.83 12.85
CA PRO A 147 25.17 11.10 14.07
C PRO A 147 24.33 11.96 15.03
N ASN A 148 23.72 11.32 16.03
CA ASN A 148 22.99 12.04 17.10
C ASN A 148 23.96 12.97 17.84
N GLY A 149 23.54 14.22 18.07
CA GLY A 149 24.37 15.24 18.71
C GLY A 149 25.37 15.94 17.79
N ALA A 150 25.36 15.67 16.48
CA ALA A 150 26.23 16.32 15.50
C ALA A 150 25.83 17.76 15.13
N GLY A 151 24.74 18.31 15.69
CA GLY A 151 24.24 19.65 15.34
C GLY A 151 23.55 19.73 13.97
N LYS A 152 22.94 18.62 13.52
CA LYS A 152 22.01 18.65 12.40
C LYS A 152 20.74 19.40 12.74
#